data_AF-A0A0R2BJN4-F1
#
_entry.id   AF-A0A0R2BJN4-F1
#
_cell.length_a   1.000
_cell.length_b   1.000
_cell.length_c   1.000
_cell.angle_alpha   90.00
_cell.angle_beta   90.00
_cell.angle_gamma   90.00
#
_symmetry.space_group_name_H-M   'P 1'
#
loop_
_entity.id
_entity.type
_entity.pdbx_description
1 polymer ?
#
loop_
_entity_poly.entity_id
_entity_poly.type
_entity_poly.pdbx_seq_one_letter_code
_entity_poly.pdbx_strand_id
1 'polypeptide(L)'
;MNQTKDTITQQNLTRGLQIALKHPRLISGAVKRAGIWRSSQDYDDFLQEAYLAFAQAYVNYAGDPEADDGFKAYAFRHIVWRLIDLLRRNRYRQGDVLPDLNLIGGKATDEAELDILLSLQQVAFSGNELDQLVIRDHFLKGYPLSVIAYRQQVTPRALRQHRAALRRQLAEILNYQS
;
A
#
# COMPACT_ATOMS: atom_id res chain seq x y z
N MET A 1 -49.21 -18.73 8.12
CA MET A 1 -48.30 -19.55 7.28
C MET A 1 -48.27 -18.89 5.92
N ASN A 2 -47.21 -18.26 5.42
CA ASN A 2 -45.79 -18.26 5.73
C ASN A 2 -45.24 -16.84 5.69
N GLN A 3 -44.34 -16.55 6.63
CA GLN A 3 -43.40 -15.45 6.47
C GLN A 3 -42.30 -15.92 5.52
N THR A 4 -42.24 -15.34 4.32
CA THR A 4 -41.04 -15.39 3.49
C THR A 4 -40.41 -14.02 3.61
N LYS A 5 -39.63 -13.83 4.69
CA LYS A 5 -38.75 -12.67 4.83
C LYS A 5 -37.63 -12.86 3.82
N ASP A 6 -37.77 -12.23 2.66
CA ASP A 6 -36.64 -11.93 1.79
C ASP A 6 -35.67 -11.06 2.58
N THR A 7 -34.72 -11.71 3.24
CA THR A 7 -33.69 -11.02 4.02
C THR A 7 -32.59 -10.70 3.02
N ILE A 8 -32.80 -9.67 2.21
CA ILE A 8 -31.70 -9.01 1.50
C ILE A 8 -30.78 -8.50 2.62
N THR A 9 -29.70 -9.23 2.89
CA THR A 9 -28.67 -8.81 3.83
C THR A 9 -28.08 -7.52 3.28
N GLN A 10 -28.62 -6.37 3.69
CA GLN A 10 -28.15 -5.08 3.20
C GLN A 10 -26.65 -4.97 3.50
N GLN A 11 -25.85 -4.90 2.44
CA GLN A 11 -24.42 -4.64 2.52
C GLN A 11 -24.22 -3.24 3.10
N ASN A 12 -24.06 -3.17 4.41
CA ASN A 12 -23.90 -1.93 5.15
C ASN A 12 -22.64 -1.98 6.02
N LEU A 13 -22.21 -0.80 6.46
CA LEU A 13 -20.95 -0.65 7.18
C LEU A 13 -20.94 -1.42 8.51
N THR A 14 -22.07 -1.45 9.22
CA THR A 14 -22.21 -2.18 10.48
C THR A 14 -21.99 -3.67 10.28
N ARG A 15 -22.60 -4.26 9.24
CA ARG A 15 -22.40 -5.66 8.90
C ARG A 15 -20.96 -5.90 8.44
N GLY A 16 -20.42 -5.03 7.60
CA GLY A 16 -19.02 -5.09 7.16
C GLY A 16 -18.04 -5.11 8.33
N LEU A 17 -18.27 -4.29 9.36
CA LEU A 17 -17.46 -4.28 10.60
C LEU A 17 -17.60 -5.58 11.40
N GLN A 18 -18.83 -6.10 11.55
CA GLN A 18 -19.04 -7.40 12.22
C GLN A 18 -18.31 -8.55 11.51
N ILE A 19 -18.31 -8.54 10.17
CA ILE A 19 -17.56 -9.52 9.39
C ILE A 19 -16.05 -9.29 9.54
N ALA A 20 -15.58 -8.04 9.53
CA ALA A 20 -14.17 -7.70 9.73
C ALA A 20 -13.61 -8.28 11.04
N LEU A 21 -14.38 -8.23 12.14
CA LEU A 21 -14.01 -8.80 13.45
C LEU A 21 -13.77 -10.32 13.41
N LYS A 22 -14.35 -11.03 12.45
CA LYS A 22 -14.11 -12.47 12.24
C LYS A 22 -12.85 -12.76 11.41
N HIS A 23 -12.24 -11.73 10.83
CA HIS A 23 -11.07 -11.84 9.95
C HIS A 23 -9.82 -11.07 10.45
N PRO A 24 -9.45 -11.14 11.74
CA PRO A 24 -8.34 -10.34 12.28
C PRO A 24 -6.98 -10.71 11.66
N ARG A 25 -6.80 -11.97 11.23
CA ARG A 25 -5.58 -12.43 10.55
C ARG A 25 -5.41 -11.82 9.15
N LEU A 26 -6.50 -11.72 8.39
CA LEU A 26 -6.49 -11.09 7.05
C LEU A 26 -6.14 -9.61 7.18
N ILE A 27 -6.79 -8.92 8.12
CA ILE A 27 -6.62 -7.48 8.35
C ILE A 27 -5.21 -7.19 8.86
N SER A 28 -4.72 -7.90 9.88
CA SER A 28 -3.35 -7.74 10.36
C SER A 28 -2.30 -8.11 9.32
N GLY A 29 -2.57 -9.11 8.46
CA GLY A 29 -1.74 -9.43 7.30
C GLY A 29 -1.67 -8.30 6.27
N ALA A 30 -2.80 -7.64 6.00
CA ALA A 30 -2.87 -6.48 5.11
C ALA A 30 -2.13 -5.26 5.69
N VAL A 31 -2.26 -5.01 6.99
CA VAL A 31 -1.51 -3.96 7.72
C VAL A 31 0.00 -4.21 7.62
N LYS A 32 0.44 -5.45 7.90
CA LYS A 32 1.85 -5.85 7.74
C LYS A 32 2.33 -5.67 6.30
N ARG A 33 1.53 -6.07 5.30
CA ARG A 33 1.84 -5.91 3.87
C ARG A 33 1.97 -4.44 3.46
N ALA A 34 1.25 -3.53 4.12
CA ALA A 34 1.38 -2.09 3.90
C ALA A 34 2.64 -1.49 4.55
N GLY A 35 3.47 -2.29 5.21
CA GLY A 35 4.72 -1.87 5.87
C GLY A 35 4.53 -1.38 7.30
N ILE A 36 3.38 -1.64 7.92
CA ILE A 36 3.05 -1.17 9.28
C ILE A 36 3.21 -2.36 10.25
N TRP A 37 4.16 -2.21 11.17
CA TRP A 37 4.52 -3.25 12.14
C TRP A 37 3.92 -2.98 13.51
N ARG A 38 3.69 -4.03 14.32
CA ARG A 38 3.16 -3.93 15.70
C ARG A 38 3.99 -3.05 16.65
N SER A 39 5.26 -2.81 16.32
CA SER A 39 6.15 -1.92 17.08
C SER A 39 5.98 -0.44 16.73
N SER A 40 5.20 -0.11 15.70
CA SER A 40 4.88 1.27 15.35
C SER A 40 4.02 1.91 16.44
N GLN A 41 4.34 3.14 16.84
CA GLN A 41 3.54 3.91 17.79
C GLN A 41 2.08 4.07 17.31
N ASP A 42 1.89 4.26 16.00
CA ASP A 42 0.58 4.45 15.39
C ASP A 42 -0.08 3.13 14.93
N TYR A 43 0.40 1.96 15.40
CA TYR A 43 -0.08 0.66 14.91
C TYR A 43 -1.58 0.48 15.11
N ASP A 44 -2.09 0.81 16.30
CA ASP A 44 -3.50 0.60 16.63
C ASP A 44 -4.41 1.52 15.81
N ASP A 45 -3.97 2.73 15.48
CA ASP A 45 -4.70 3.64 14.61
C ASP A 45 -4.80 3.09 13.18
N PHE A 46 -3.67 2.61 12.63
CA PHE A 46 -3.69 1.97 11.32
C PHE A 46 -4.48 0.66 11.30
N LEU A 47 -4.47 -0.09 12.41
CA LEU A 47 -5.27 -1.29 12.55
C LEU A 47 -6.77 -0.93 12.50
N GLN A 48 -7.21 0.11 13.22
CA GLN A 48 -8.58 0.59 13.15
C GLN A 48 -8.98 1.06 11.74
N GLU A 49 -8.12 1.82 11.06
CA GLU A 49 -8.34 2.21 9.66
C GLU A 49 -8.45 0.99 8.73
N ALA A 50 -7.72 -0.09 9.02
CA ALA A 50 -7.82 -1.33 8.25
C ALA A 50 -9.17 -2.04 8.45
N TYR A 51 -9.73 -2.02 9.67
CA TYR A 51 -11.09 -2.52 9.92
C TYR A 51 -12.15 -1.70 9.17
N LEU A 52 -12.02 -0.37 9.16
CA LEU A 52 -12.90 0.51 8.41
C LEU A 52 -12.80 0.26 6.90
N ALA A 53 -11.58 0.10 6.39
CA ALA A 53 -11.33 -0.19 4.97
C ALA A 53 -11.90 -1.55 4.54
N PHE A 54 -11.87 -2.56 5.42
CA PHE A 54 -12.54 -3.84 5.18
C PHE A 54 -14.06 -3.65 5.09
N ALA A 55 -14.66 -2.92 6.04
CA ALA A 55 -16.10 -2.70 6.05
C ALA A 55 -16.58 -1.90 4.83
N GLN A 56 -15.80 -0.94 4.36
CA GLN A 56 -16.06 -0.26 3.09
C GLN A 56 -15.91 -1.17 1.88
N ALA A 57 -14.91 -2.05 1.86
CA ALA A 57 -14.79 -3.05 0.82
C ALA A 57 -16.03 -3.96 0.78
N TYR A 58 -16.55 -4.36 1.94
CA TYR A 58 -17.77 -5.17 2.06
C TYR A 58 -19.00 -4.49 1.44
N VAL A 59 -19.17 -3.18 1.67
CA VAL A 59 -20.28 -2.40 1.11
C VAL A 59 -20.15 -2.19 -0.40
N ASN A 60 -18.91 -2.01 -0.88
CA ASN A 60 -18.64 -1.65 -2.27
C ASN A 60 -18.43 -2.87 -3.18
N TYR A 61 -18.49 -4.09 -2.64
CA TYR A 61 -18.28 -5.29 -3.42
C TYR A 61 -19.49 -5.56 -4.32
N ALA A 62 -19.26 -5.76 -5.62
CA ALA A 62 -20.35 -5.90 -6.59
C ALA A 62 -21.12 -7.24 -6.46
N GLY A 63 -20.49 -8.26 -5.87
CA GLY A 63 -21.10 -9.57 -5.61
C GLY A 63 -21.61 -9.69 -4.17
N ASP A 64 -21.96 -10.91 -3.75
CA ASP A 64 -22.24 -11.20 -2.35
C ASP A 64 -20.93 -11.48 -1.58
N PRO A 65 -20.46 -10.57 -0.72
CA PRO A 65 -19.20 -10.72 0.00
C PRO A 65 -19.17 -11.88 1.00
N GLU A 66 -20.32 -12.41 1.42
CA GLU A 66 -20.37 -13.58 2.33
C GLU A 66 -20.37 -14.91 1.57
N ALA A 67 -20.87 -14.94 0.33
CA ALA A 67 -20.92 -16.14 -0.51
C ALA A 67 -19.77 -16.25 -1.53
N ASP A 68 -19.14 -15.12 -1.89
CA ASP A 68 -18.08 -15.06 -2.89
C ASP A 68 -16.68 -15.12 -2.25
N ASP A 69 -15.92 -16.17 -2.55
CA ASP A 69 -14.55 -16.34 -2.07
C ASP A 69 -13.58 -15.26 -2.58
N GLY A 70 -13.89 -14.60 -3.71
CA GLY A 70 -13.12 -13.48 -4.27
C GLY A 70 -13.12 -12.23 -3.39
N PHE A 71 -14.10 -12.08 -2.50
CA PHE A 71 -14.23 -10.92 -1.63
C PHE A 71 -13.01 -10.73 -0.71
N LYS A 72 -12.46 -11.83 -0.16
CA LYS A 72 -11.31 -11.75 0.77
C LYS A 72 -10.08 -11.14 0.09
N ALA A 73 -9.82 -11.52 -1.16
CA ALA A 73 -8.72 -10.97 -1.96
C ALA A 73 -8.96 -9.49 -2.32
N TYR A 74 -10.20 -9.15 -2.68
CA TYR A 74 -10.61 -7.77 -2.94
C TYR A 74 -10.42 -6.88 -1.69
N ALA A 75 -10.94 -7.31 -0.54
CA ALA A 75 -10.83 -6.59 0.73
C ALA A 75 -9.36 -6.44 1.16
N PHE A 76 -8.54 -7.48 1.00
CA PHE A 76 -7.11 -7.40 1.29
C PHE A 76 -6.41 -6.32 0.46
N ARG A 77 -6.66 -6.27 -0.86
CA ARG A 77 -6.09 -5.24 -1.74
C ARG A 77 -6.57 -3.84 -1.36
N HIS A 78 -7.86 -3.71 -1.05
CA HIS A 78 -8.46 -2.43 -0.66
C HIS A 78 -7.84 -1.88 0.64
N ILE A 79 -7.65 -2.72 1.66
CA ILE A 79 -6.98 -2.34 2.91
C ILE A 79 -5.56 -1.88 2.65
N VAL A 80 -4.76 -2.66 1.91
CA VAL A 80 -3.36 -2.32 1.62
C VAL A 80 -3.27 -0.95 0.94
N TRP A 81 -4.09 -0.69 -0.07
CA TRP A 81 -4.11 0.60 -0.77
C TRP A 81 -4.51 1.76 0.14
N ARG A 82 -5.54 1.57 0.96
CA ARG A 82 -5.98 2.58 1.92
C ARG A 82 -4.86 2.97 2.89
N LEU A 83 -4.16 1.99 3.45
CA LEU A 83 -3.09 2.24 4.41
C LEU A 83 -1.87 2.90 3.75
N ILE A 84 -1.49 2.48 2.54
CA ILE A 84 -0.43 3.13 1.77
C ILE A 84 -0.78 4.60 1.50
N ASP A 85 -2.03 4.89 1.15
CA ASP A 85 -2.47 6.28 0.91
C ASP A 85 -2.49 7.11 2.19
N LEU A 86 -2.83 6.52 3.34
CA LEU A 86 -2.73 7.18 4.64
C LEU A 86 -1.28 7.48 5.03
N LEU A 87 -0.37 6.52 4.86
CA LEU A 87 1.07 6.73 5.10
C LEU A 87 1.63 7.85 4.22
N ARG A 88 1.24 7.89 2.94
CA ARG A 88 1.58 8.99 2.03
C ARG A 88 1.07 10.33 2.57
N ARG A 89 -0.20 10.40 2.97
CA ARG A 89 -0.83 11.62 3.51
C ARG A 89 -0.17 12.11 4.80
N ASN A 90 0.12 11.21 5.74
CA ASN A 90 0.80 11.56 7.00
C ASN A 90 2.20 12.11 6.73
N ARG A 91 2.93 11.51 5.79
CA ARG A 91 4.24 12.00 5.34
C ARG A 91 4.18 13.41 4.72
N TYR A 92 3.07 13.79 4.07
CA TYR A 92 2.88 15.18 3.58
C TYR A 92 2.56 16.16 4.69
N ARG A 93 1.70 15.78 5.64
CA ARG A 93 1.26 16.68 6.71
C ARG A 93 2.36 17.01 7.70
N GLN A 94 3.30 16.08 7.93
CA GLN A 94 4.38 16.26 8.91
C GLN A 94 5.52 17.18 8.45
N GLY A 95 5.49 17.70 7.22
CA GLY A 95 6.35 18.83 6.82
C GLY A 95 7.83 18.54 6.59
N ASP A 96 8.51 17.69 7.36
CA ASP A 96 9.87 17.18 7.10
C ASP A 96 10.33 16.16 8.18
N VAL A 97 11.48 15.51 7.91
CA VAL A 97 12.24 14.51 8.69
C VAL A 97 11.83 13.05 8.44
N LEU A 98 12.58 12.40 7.54
CA LEU A 98 12.56 10.96 7.33
C LEU A 98 13.05 10.24 8.61
N PRO A 99 12.57 9.01 8.89
CA PRO A 99 13.35 8.08 9.69
C PRO A 99 14.70 7.88 9.01
N ASP A 100 15.79 7.91 9.78
CA ASP A 100 17.13 7.61 9.31
C ASP A 100 17.11 6.30 8.48
N LEU A 101 17.65 6.32 7.25
CA LEU A 101 17.70 5.17 6.36
C LEU A 101 18.47 4.00 7.00
N ASN A 102 19.30 4.27 8.01
CA ASN A 102 19.94 3.24 8.84
C ASN A 102 18.94 2.38 9.64
N LEU A 103 17.72 2.86 9.91
CA LEU A 103 16.65 2.07 10.54
C LEU A 103 15.95 1.12 9.57
N ILE A 104 16.02 1.41 8.26
CA ILE A 104 15.44 0.58 7.19
C ILE A 104 16.39 -0.59 6.87
N GLY A 105 17.71 -0.37 6.89
CA GLY A 105 18.72 -1.41 6.70
C GLY A 105 18.81 -2.41 7.87
N GLY A 106 18.47 -2.01 9.09
CA GLY A 106 18.59 -2.85 10.30
C GLY A 106 17.45 -3.86 10.52
N LYS A 107 16.42 -3.89 9.66
CA LYS A 107 15.23 -4.75 9.81
C LYS A 107 14.89 -5.58 8.56
N ALA A 108 15.77 -5.66 7.57
CA ALA A 108 15.63 -6.64 6.49
C ALA A 108 15.96 -8.03 7.05
N THR A 109 14.95 -8.73 7.58
CA THR A 109 15.12 -10.12 8.06
C THR A 109 14.90 -11.15 6.96
N ASP A 110 14.39 -10.73 5.81
CA ASP A 110 14.17 -11.59 4.64
C ASP A 110 15.20 -11.24 3.54
N GLU A 111 15.97 -12.23 3.09
CA GLU A 111 16.98 -12.09 2.03
C GLU A 111 16.40 -11.44 0.75
N ALA A 112 15.12 -11.72 0.45
CA ALA A 112 14.42 -11.14 -0.70
C ALA A 112 14.18 -9.62 -0.58
N GLU A 113 13.94 -9.08 0.62
CA GLU A 113 13.78 -7.63 0.81
C GLU A 113 15.11 -6.91 0.67
N LEU A 114 16.20 -7.53 1.14
CA LEU A 114 17.56 -7.01 1.00
C LEU A 114 17.99 -7.01 -0.47
N ASP A 115 17.66 -8.07 -1.22
CA ASP A 115 17.97 -8.18 -2.65
C ASP A 115 17.22 -7.13 -3.49
N ILE A 116 15.94 -6.88 -3.16
CA ILE A 116 15.16 -5.79 -3.77
C ILE A 116 15.77 -4.42 -3.46
N LEU A 117 16.16 -4.18 -2.20
CA LEU A 117 16.74 -2.90 -1.80
C LEU A 117 18.10 -2.67 -2.46
N LEU A 118 18.93 -3.71 -2.55
CA LEU A 118 20.23 -3.67 -3.22
C LEU A 118 20.09 -3.47 -4.73
N SER A 119 19.11 -4.13 -5.36
CA SER A 119 18.77 -3.94 -6.78
C SER A 119 18.30 -2.52 -7.06
N LEU A 120 17.43 -1.96 -6.21
CA LEU A 120 16.99 -0.56 -6.33
C LEU A 120 18.17 0.41 -6.17
N GLN A 121 19.09 0.13 -5.26
CA GLN A 121 20.28 0.94 -5.04
C GLN A 121 21.23 0.90 -6.25
N GLN A 122 21.49 -0.28 -6.82
CA GLN A 122 22.32 -0.42 -8.03
C GLN A 122 21.72 0.29 -9.24
N VAL A 123 20.41 0.19 -9.44
CA VAL A 123 19.71 0.91 -10.52
C VAL A 123 19.73 2.42 -10.28
N ALA A 124 19.65 2.88 -9.03
CA ALA A 124 19.81 4.29 -8.71
C ALA A 124 21.22 4.82 -9.00
N PHE A 125 22.27 4.07 -8.65
CA PHE A 125 23.66 4.50 -8.89
C PHE A 125 24.05 4.53 -10.37
N SER A 126 23.40 3.74 -11.23
CA SER A 126 23.65 3.69 -12.67
C SER A 126 22.67 4.52 -13.52
N GLY A 127 21.60 5.03 -12.90
CA GLY A 127 20.53 5.78 -13.56
C GLY A 127 20.84 7.27 -13.78
N ASN A 128 20.10 7.88 -14.71
CA ASN A 128 20.10 9.33 -14.95
C ASN A 128 19.54 10.07 -13.71
N GLU A 129 19.83 11.36 -13.56
CA GLU A 129 19.38 12.21 -12.44
C GLU A 129 17.85 12.13 -12.23
N LEU A 130 17.07 12.06 -13.32
CA LEU A 130 15.62 11.86 -13.24
C LEU A 130 15.23 10.47 -12.70
N ASP A 131 15.97 9.42 -13.05
CA ASP A 131 15.75 8.08 -12.52
C ASP A 131 16.11 8.04 -11.03
N GLN A 132 17.20 8.68 -10.64
CA GLN A 132 17.61 8.84 -9.24
C GLN A 132 16.53 9.56 -8.42
N LEU A 133 15.93 10.63 -8.95
CA LEU A 133 14.82 11.32 -8.30
C LEU A 133 13.60 10.41 -8.13
N VAL A 134 13.25 9.63 -9.15
CA VAL A 134 12.12 8.69 -9.05
C VAL A 134 12.42 7.58 -8.03
N ILE A 135 13.62 7.00 -8.05
CA ILE A 135 13.95 5.92 -7.11
C ILE A 135 14.02 6.46 -5.69
N ARG A 136 14.84 7.49 -5.46
CA ARG A 136 15.06 8.09 -4.15
C ARG A 136 13.79 8.71 -3.59
N ASP A 137 13.17 9.64 -4.32
CA ASP A 137 12.13 10.48 -3.74
C ASP A 137 10.73 9.88 -3.92
N HIS A 138 10.47 9.13 -5.00
CA HIS A 138 9.16 8.51 -5.22
C HIS A 138 9.08 7.07 -4.70
N PHE A 139 10.02 6.17 -5.04
CA PHE A 139 9.94 4.76 -4.63
C PHE A 139 10.36 4.55 -3.18
N LEU A 140 11.49 5.11 -2.75
CA LEU A 140 11.98 4.95 -1.38
C LEU A 140 11.28 5.92 -0.41
N LYS A 141 11.21 7.21 -0.76
CA LYS A 141 10.60 8.24 0.11
C LYS A 141 9.11 8.49 -0.14
N GLY A 142 8.48 7.87 -1.14
CA GLY A 142 7.02 7.90 -1.30
C GLY A 142 6.41 9.24 -1.70
N TYR A 143 7.20 10.25 -2.09
CA TYR A 143 6.69 11.55 -2.55
C TYR A 143 5.96 11.42 -3.90
N PRO A 144 4.92 12.22 -4.24
CA PRO A 144 4.22 12.12 -5.50
C PRO A 144 5.11 12.77 -6.56
N LEU A 145 5.03 12.26 -7.78
CA LEU A 145 5.82 12.84 -8.88
C LEU A 145 5.54 14.32 -9.10
N SER A 146 4.35 14.82 -8.78
CA SER A 146 4.01 16.24 -8.89
C SER A 146 4.78 17.11 -7.89
N VAL A 147 5.00 16.63 -6.66
CA VAL A 147 5.78 17.37 -5.64
C VAL A 147 7.27 17.33 -5.99
N ILE A 148 7.77 16.19 -6.46
CA ILE A 148 9.17 16.06 -6.90
C ILE A 148 9.43 16.97 -8.10
N ALA A 149 8.51 16.98 -9.08
CA ALA A 149 8.54 17.87 -10.24
C ALA A 149 8.63 19.34 -9.84
N TYR A 150 7.77 19.76 -8.91
CA TYR A 150 7.79 21.12 -8.38
C TYR A 150 9.11 21.47 -7.67
N ARG A 151 9.59 20.61 -6.76
CA ARG A 151 10.80 20.85 -5.96
C ARG A 151 12.08 20.89 -6.78
N GLN A 152 12.17 20.04 -7.80
CA GLN A 152 13.36 19.88 -8.62
C GLN A 152 13.27 20.65 -9.96
N GLN A 153 12.20 21.44 -10.15
CA GLN A 153 11.92 22.19 -11.38
C GLN A 153 11.95 21.34 -12.67
N VAL A 154 11.50 20.09 -12.57
CA VAL A 154 11.40 19.17 -13.71
C VAL A 154 9.93 18.95 -14.08
N THR A 155 9.65 18.59 -15.34
CA THR A 155 8.26 18.40 -15.75
C THR A 155 7.65 17.12 -15.15
N PRO A 156 6.39 17.14 -14.68
CA PRO A 156 5.71 15.93 -14.19
C PRO A 156 5.61 14.82 -15.26
N ARG A 157 5.61 15.20 -16.55
CA ARG A 157 5.59 14.27 -17.67
C ARG A 157 6.88 13.46 -17.76
N ALA A 158 8.04 14.11 -17.61
CA ALA A 158 9.34 13.43 -17.61
C ALA A 158 9.41 12.40 -16.48
N LEU A 159 9.11 12.80 -15.24
CA LEU A 159 9.13 11.87 -14.11
C LEU A 159 8.17 10.68 -14.27
N ARG A 160 7.00 10.86 -14.89
CA ARG A 160 6.07 9.75 -15.19
C ARG A 160 6.65 8.77 -16.20
N GLN A 161 7.32 9.27 -17.24
CA GLN A 161 7.98 8.45 -18.25
C GLN A 161 9.12 7.64 -17.64
N HIS A 162 9.99 8.27 -16.86
CA HIS A 162 11.09 7.62 -16.15
C HIS A 162 10.57 6.55 -15.16
N ARG A 163 9.53 6.87 -14.38
CA ARG A 163 8.86 5.87 -13.52
C ARG A 163 8.37 4.65 -14.30
N ALA A 164 7.77 4.84 -15.47
CA ALA A 164 7.27 3.74 -16.28
C ALA A 164 8.40 2.90 -16.92
N ALA A 165 9.54 3.51 -17.23
CA ALA A 165 10.73 2.80 -17.69
C ALA A 165 11.37 1.97 -16.56
N LEU A 166 11.59 2.60 -15.40
CA LEU A 166 12.16 1.94 -14.22
C LEU A 166 11.32 0.76 -13.74
N ARG A 167 9.98 0.86 -13.76
CA ARG A 167 9.12 -0.28 -13.40
C ARG A 167 9.27 -1.48 -14.34
N ARG A 168 9.53 -1.24 -15.64
CA ARG A 168 9.77 -2.31 -16.61
C ARG A 168 11.12 -2.97 -16.35
N GLN A 169 12.17 -2.18 -16.19
CA GLN A 169 13.51 -2.68 -15.87
C GLN A 169 13.52 -3.48 -14.56
N LEU A 170 12.88 -2.97 -13.52
CA LEU A 170 12.79 -3.68 -12.23
C LEU A 170 11.94 -4.95 -12.32
N ALA A 171 10.90 -4.98 -13.16
CA ALA A 171 10.12 -6.21 -13.39
C ALA A 171 10.96 -7.29 -14.09
N GLU A 172 11.81 -6.91 -15.05
CA GLU A 172 12.76 -7.82 -15.71
C GLU A 172 13.81 -8.34 -14.73
N ILE A 173 14.42 -7.46 -13.92
CA ILE A 173 15.44 -7.84 -12.94
C ILE A 173 14.89 -8.79 -11.87
N LEU A 174 13.65 -8.56 -11.42
CA LEU A 174 13.02 -9.34 -10.36
C LEU A 174 12.26 -10.57 -10.87
N ASN A 175 12.40 -10.94 -12.15
CA ASN A 175 11.70 -12.07 -12.80
C ASN A 175 10.17 -12.06 -12.61
N TYR A 176 9.57 -10.87 -12.46
CA TYR A 176 8.11 -10.71 -12.35
C TYR A 176 7.52 -10.62 -13.77
N GLN A 177 7.36 -11.77 -14.43
CA GLN A 177 6.57 -11.85 -15.67
C GLN A 177 5.08 -11.68 -15.30
N SER A 178 4.40 -10.70 -15.91
CA SER A 178 2.96 -10.45 -15.72
C SER A 178 2.10 -11.56 -16.31
#